data_AF-A0A1H4VT74-F1
#
_entry.id   AF-A0A1H4VT74-F1
#
_cell.length_a   1.000
_cell.length_b   1.000
_cell.length_c   1.000
_cell.angle_alpha   90.00
_cell.angle_beta   90.00
_cell.angle_gamma   90.00
#
_symmetry.space_group_name_H-M   'P 1'
#
loop_
_entity.id
_entity.type
_entity.pdbx_description
1 polymer ?
#
loop_
_entity_poly.entity_id
_entity_poly.type
_entity_poly.pdbx_seq_one_letter_code
_entity_poly.pdbx_strand_id
1 'polypeptide(L)'
;MSRPRPLSPKGLATPLARYSPAMQVAAGSNLVFVSGQLGIDADGKTPESAEAQAELCFAAIRAILAEAGMGFPDIVRLNAFVTERAYLADYMRVRDRHVGDPPPASTLMIVQGFSQPHFKVEVECVAAKAEG
;
A
#
# COMPACT_ATOMS: atom_id res chain seq x y z
N MET A 1 4.52 -9.05 -22.72
CA MET A 1 3.50 -8.80 -21.69
C MET A 1 3.79 -7.45 -21.05
N SER A 2 2.85 -6.51 -21.01
CA SER A 2 3.14 -5.16 -20.48
C SER A 2 2.80 -5.08 -19.00
N ARG A 3 3.85 -5.07 -18.17
CA ARG A 3 3.75 -4.71 -16.74
C ARG A 3 3.16 -3.30 -16.57
N PRO A 4 2.58 -2.99 -15.39
CA PRO A 4 2.26 -1.61 -15.04
C PRO A 4 3.47 -0.69 -15.26
N ARG A 5 3.23 0.49 -15.87
CA ARG A 5 4.28 1.43 -16.27
C ARG A 5 4.16 2.73 -15.46
N PRO A 6 5.22 3.19 -14.78
CA PRO A 6 5.18 4.46 -14.08
C PRO A 6 5.13 5.62 -15.07
N LEU A 7 4.36 6.65 -14.74
CA LEU A 7 4.32 7.92 -15.45
C LEU A 7 4.95 9.00 -14.57
N SER A 8 5.99 9.64 -15.09
CA SER A 8 6.66 10.76 -14.41
C SER A 8 6.97 11.86 -15.43
N PRO A 9 5.97 12.71 -15.78
CA PRO A 9 6.14 13.82 -16.70
C PRO A 9 7.30 14.75 -16.30
N LYS A 10 7.99 15.31 -17.30
CA LYS A 10 8.97 16.38 -17.07
C LYS A 10 8.25 17.61 -16.50
N GLY A 11 8.82 18.23 -15.47
CA GLY A 11 8.27 19.44 -14.84
C GLY A 11 7.44 19.22 -13.57
N LEU A 12 7.19 17.97 -13.17
CA LEU A 12 6.67 17.69 -11.83
C LEU A 12 7.76 17.88 -10.75
N ALA A 13 7.34 18.30 -9.56
CA ALA A 13 8.20 18.31 -8.39
C ALA A 13 8.70 16.89 -8.07
N THR A 14 9.90 16.78 -7.53
CA THR A 14 10.44 15.52 -7.03
C THR A 14 9.52 14.96 -5.93
N PRO A 15 9.10 13.69 -6.01
CA PRO A 15 8.32 13.05 -4.96
C PRO A 15 8.99 13.17 -3.58
N LEU A 16 8.21 13.52 -2.56
CA LEU A 16 8.68 13.64 -1.18
C LEU A 16 8.97 12.29 -0.51
N ALA A 17 8.63 11.18 -1.17
CA ALA A 17 8.82 9.82 -0.69
C ALA A 17 8.93 8.84 -1.88
N ARG A 18 9.17 7.55 -1.61
CA ARG A 18 9.33 6.50 -2.64
C ARG A 18 7.99 6.06 -3.25
N TYR A 19 7.45 6.86 -4.18
CA TYR A 19 6.26 6.53 -4.96
C TYR A 19 6.34 7.08 -6.40
N SER A 20 5.56 6.49 -7.31
CA SER A 20 5.43 6.98 -8.69
C SER A 20 4.31 8.02 -8.79
N PRO A 21 4.47 9.15 -9.51
CA PRO A 21 3.40 10.14 -9.66
C PRO A 21 2.09 9.56 -10.23
N ALA A 22 2.19 8.59 -11.13
CA ALA A 22 1.09 7.76 -11.58
C ALA A 22 1.57 6.39 -12.09
N MET A 23 0.65 5.43 -12.19
CA MET A 23 0.87 4.11 -12.79
C MET A 23 -0.13 3.91 -13.94
N GLN A 24 0.37 3.53 -15.12
CA GLN A 24 -0.44 3.12 -16.26
C GLN A 24 -0.55 1.60 -16.30
N VAL A 25 -1.76 1.09 -16.44
CA VAL A 25 -2.07 -0.34 -16.59
C VAL A 25 -2.63 -0.59 -17.99
N ALA A 26 -2.26 -1.71 -18.60
CA ALA A 26 -2.78 -2.09 -19.91
C ALA A 26 -4.22 -2.59 -19.84
N ALA A 27 -4.98 -2.39 -20.91
CA ALA A 27 -6.31 -2.98 -21.06
C ALA A 27 -6.24 -4.51 -20.97
N GLY A 28 -7.24 -5.13 -20.34
CA GLY A 28 -7.29 -6.59 -20.15
C GLY A 28 -6.37 -7.12 -19.03
N SER A 29 -5.88 -6.25 -18.14
CA SER A 29 -5.18 -6.72 -16.93
C SER A 29 -6.18 -7.25 -15.89
N ASN A 30 -5.80 -8.31 -15.19
CA ASN A 30 -6.49 -8.74 -13.97
C ASN A 30 -6.26 -7.68 -12.89
N LEU A 31 -7.35 -7.10 -12.36
CA LEU A 31 -7.34 -6.08 -11.32
C LEU A 31 -7.85 -6.65 -10.01
N VAL A 32 -7.06 -6.48 -8.94
CA VAL A 32 -7.44 -6.88 -7.58
C VAL A 32 -7.54 -5.61 -6.73
N PHE A 33 -8.72 -5.40 -6.15
CA PHE A 33 -9.00 -4.31 -5.22
C PHE A 33 -8.99 -4.88 -3.81
N VAL A 34 -7.96 -4.56 -3.04
CA VAL A 34 -7.79 -5.02 -1.67
C VAL A 34 -8.36 -3.97 -0.73
N SER A 35 -9.39 -4.34 0.03
CA SER A 35 -9.95 -3.49 1.09
C SER A 35 -8.88 -3.07 2.11
N GLY A 36 -9.19 -2.03 2.90
CA GLY A 36 -8.32 -1.60 3.99
C GLY A 36 -7.98 -2.74 4.96
N GLN A 37 -6.69 -2.95 5.15
CA GLN A 37 -6.13 -3.88 6.12
C GLN A 37 -5.67 -3.10 7.33
N LEU A 38 -6.20 -3.47 8.50
CA LEU A 38 -5.80 -2.93 9.80
C LEU A 38 -4.62 -3.73 10.37
N GLY A 39 -3.88 -3.12 11.28
CA GLY A 39 -2.74 -3.76 11.95
C GLY A 39 -3.14 -4.76 13.02
N ILE A 40 -3.86 -5.83 12.65
CA ILE A 40 -4.38 -6.87 13.54
C ILE A 40 -3.90 -8.25 13.06
N ASP A 41 -3.48 -9.11 13.98
CA ASP A 41 -3.05 -10.47 13.67
C ASP A 41 -4.23 -11.47 13.62
N ALA A 42 -3.93 -12.73 13.29
CA ALA A 42 -4.93 -13.79 13.18
C ALA A 42 -5.61 -14.15 14.51
N ASP A 43 -5.00 -13.81 15.64
CA ASP A 43 -5.56 -13.99 16.99
C ASP A 43 -6.41 -12.77 17.42
N GLY A 44 -6.52 -11.75 16.56
CA GLY A 44 -7.23 -10.51 16.85
C GLY A 44 -6.42 -9.53 17.72
N LYS A 45 -5.10 -9.70 17.83
CA LYS A 45 -4.23 -8.81 18.63
C LYS A 45 -3.64 -7.72 17.75
N THR A 46 -3.57 -6.54 18.34
CA THR A 46 -3.02 -5.34 17.71
C THR A 46 -1.78 -4.88 18.51
N PRO A 47 -0.60 -4.79 17.90
CA PRO A 47 0.59 -4.27 18.58
C PRO A 47 0.47 -2.77 18.82
N GLU A 48 1.24 -2.27 19.80
CA GLU A 48 1.17 -0.87 20.21
C GLU A 48 1.83 0.06 19.18
N SER A 49 2.96 -0.31 18.58
CA SER A 49 3.68 0.59 17.67
C SER A 49 3.01 0.66 16.29
N ALA A 50 2.96 1.86 15.70
CA ALA A 50 2.48 2.05 14.33
C ALA A 50 3.32 1.27 13.29
N GLU A 51 4.62 1.12 13.52
CA GLU A 51 5.50 0.29 12.67
C GLU A 51 5.03 -1.16 12.62
N ALA A 52 4.83 -1.79 13.78
CA ALA A 52 4.34 -3.18 13.85
C ALA A 52 2.91 -3.35 13.32
N GLN A 53 2.03 -2.35 13.52
CA GLN A 53 0.69 -2.38 12.90
C GLN A 53 0.78 -2.33 11.37
N ALA A 54 1.63 -1.46 10.82
CA ALA A 54 1.84 -1.39 9.38
C ALA A 54 2.43 -2.70 8.81
N GLU A 55 3.35 -3.35 9.53
CA GLU A 55 3.86 -4.68 9.12
C GLU A 55 2.73 -5.71 9.00
N LEU A 56 1.76 -5.71 9.93
CA LEU A 56 0.59 -6.56 9.84
C LEU A 56 -0.31 -6.20 8.64
N CYS A 57 -0.52 -4.91 8.36
CA CYS A 57 -1.23 -4.48 7.15
C CYS A 57 -0.59 -5.06 5.88
N PHE A 58 0.74 -4.93 5.74
CA PHE A 58 1.46 -5.43 4.57
C PHE A 58 1.52 -6.96 4.51
N ALA A 59 1.58 -7.64 5.65
CA ALA A 59 1.48 -9.10 5.72
C ALA A 59 0.11 -9.59 5.21
N ALA A 60 -0.98 -8.94 5.62
CA ALA A 60 -2.33 -9.25 5.15
C ALA A 60 -2.47 -8.99 3.64
N ILE A 61 -1.99 -7.83 3.15
CA ILE A 61 -1.98 -7.52 1.71
C ILE A 61 -1.19 -8.59 0.93
N ARG A 62 -0.02 -9.02 1.43
CA ARG A 62 0.76 -10.08 0.79
C ARG A 62 -0.02 -11.37 0.67
N ALA A 63 -0.70 -11.80 1.72
CA ALA A 63 -1.49 -13.02 1.72
C ALA A 63 -2.66 -12.94 0.71
N ILE A 64 -3.37 -11.80 0.68
CA ILE A 64 -4.48 -11.57 -0.25
C ILE A 64 -3.99 -11.58 -1.71
N LEU A 65 -2.89 -10.91 -2.00
CA LEU A 65 -2.32 -10.89 -3.35
C LEU A 65 -1.82 -12.27 -3.77
N ALA A 66 -1.26 -13.06 -2.85
CA ALA A 66 -0.79 -14.41 -3.13
C ALA A 66 -1.93 -15.33 -3.59
N GLU A 67 -3.13 -15.20 -3.01
CA GLU A 67 -4.34 -15.92 -3.44
C GLU A 67 -4.72 -15.60 -4.90
N ALA A 68 -4.46 -14.37 -5.35
CA ALA A 68 -4.65 -13.96 -6.74
C ALA A 68 -3.44 -14.25 -7.67
N GLY A 69 -2.41 -14.96 -7.17
CA GLY A 69 -1.18 -15.20 -7.92
C GLY A 69 -0.36 -13.93 -8.20
N MET A 70 -0.52 -12.90 -7.37
CA MET A 70 0.14 -11.61 -7.44
C MET A 70 1.10 -11.38 -6.26
N GLY A 71 1.94 -10.36 -6.34
CA GLY A 71 2.77 -9.89 -5.23
C GLY A 71 2.89 -8.37 -5.20
N PHE A 72 3.73 -7.85 -4.30
CA PHE A 72 3.94 -6.40 -4.17
C PHE A 72 4.39 -5.66 -5.46
N PRO A 73 5.17 -6.27 -6.38
CA PRO A 73 5.47 -5.63 -7.67
C PRO A 73 4.26 -5.40 -8.58
N ASP A 74 3.13 -6.07 -8.31
CA ASP A 74 1.88 -5.91 -9.06
C ASP A 74 0.99 -4.81 -8.45
N ILE A 75 1.32 -4.27 -7.27
CA ILE A 75 0.59 -3.13 -6.70
C ILE A 75 0.81 -1.90 -7.58
N VAL A 76 -0.29 -1.26 -7.99
CA VAL A 76 -0.27 -0.05 -8.80
C VAL A 76 -0.71 1.19 -8.01
N ARG A 77 -1.46 1.00 -6.92
CA ARG A 77 -1.85 2.08 -6.01
C ARG A 77 -1.89 1.60 -4.56
N LEU A 78 -1.34 2.43 -3.67
CA LEU A 78 -1.52 2.35 -2.22
C LEU A 78 -2.27 3.59 -1.71
N ASN A 79 -3.29 3.37 -0.90
CA ASN A 79 -3.80 4.41 -0.01
C ASN A 79 -3.53 3.97 1.43
N ALA A 80 -2.95 4.87 2.20
CA ALA A 80 -2.71 4.64 3.61
C ALA A 80 -3.28 5.77 4.45
N PHE A 81 -3.68 5.39 5.65
CA PHE A 81 -4.32 6.25 6.61
C PHE A 81 -3.60 6.06 7.94
N VAL A 82 -3.31 7.17 8.62
CA VAL A 82 -2.79 7.15 9.99
C VAL A 82 -3.61 8.09 10.87
N THR A 83 -3.68 7.82 12.17
CA THR A 83 -4.46 8.69 13.08
C THR A 83 -3.72 9.95 13.51
N GLU A 84 -2.39 9.95 13.44
CA GLU A 84 -1.56 11.08 13.88
C GLU A 84 -0.33 11.29 12.99
N ARG A 85 0.18 12.53 12.97
CA ARG A 85 1.42 12.89 12.24
C ARG A 85 2.63 12.07 12.70
N ALA A 86 2.68 11.70 13.97
CA ALA A 86 3.77 10.92 14.56
C ALA A 86 3.94 9.54 13.88
N TYR A 87 2.86 8.96 13.35
CA TYR A 87 2.88 7.62 12.76
C TYR A 87 3.26 7.62 11.26
N LEU A 88 3.38 8.78 10.62
CA LEU A 88 3.73 8.89 9.20
C LEU A 88 5.08 8.24 8.90
N ALA A 89 6.10 8.55 9.71
CA ALA A 89 7.46 8.09 9.48
C ALA A 89 7.57 6.56 9.62
N ASP A 90 6.89 5.98 10.60
CA ASP A 90 6.87 4.55 10.85
C ASP A 90 6.18 3.80 9.71
N TYR A 91 4.99 4.26 9.28
CA TYR A 91 4.31 3.71 8.11
C TYR A 91 5.19 3.80 6.85
N MET A 92 5.79 4.97 6.57
CA MET A 92 6.61 5.16 5.37
C MET A 92 7.82 4.22 5.35
N ARG A 93 8.47 4.01 6.50
CA ARG A 93 9.60 3.08 6.63
C ARG A 93 9.19 1.66 6.25
N VAL A 94 8.05 1.19 6.75
CA VAL A 94 7.50 -0.14 6.44
C VAL A 94 7.11 -0.24 4.98
N ARG A 95 6.37 0.74 4.46
CA ARG A 95 5.97 0.80 3.05
C ARG A 95 7.19 0.65 2.14
N ASP A 96 8.25 1.40 2.41
CA ASP A 96 9.45 1.43 1.57
C ASP A 96 10.21 0.09 1.55
N ARG A 97 10.06 -0.74 2.58
CA ARG A 97 10.56 -2.13 2.61
C ARG A 97 9.78 -3.07 1.69
N HIS A 98 8.50 -2.79 1.43
CA HIS A 98 7.58 -3.70 0.72
C HIS A 98 7.26 -3.30 -0.71
N VAL A 99 7.18 -2.00 -1.00
CA VAL A 99 6.79 -1.53 -2.33
C VAL A 99 7.79 -1.97 -3.41
N GLY A 100 7.27 -2.40 -4.55
CA GLY A 100 8.05 -2.85 -5.69
C GLY A 100 8.97 -1.78 -6.29
N ASP A 101 9.68 -2.17 -7.35
CA ASP A 101 10.44 -1.26 -8.20
C ASP A 101 9.99 -1.43 -9.67
N PRO A 102 9.44 -0.37 -10.32
CA PRO A 102 9.17 0.96 -9.76
C PRO A 102 8.09 0.93 -8.66
N PRO A 103 8.09 1.89 -7.72
CA PRO A 103 7.10 1.93 -6.64
C PRO A 103 5.71 2.31 -7.18
N PRO A 104 4.62 1.94 -6.49
CA PRO A 104 3.25 2.24 -6.94
C PRO A 104 2.95 3.74 -6.84
N ALA A 105 1.80 4.16 -7.39
CA ALA A 105 1.20 5.41 -6.97
C ALA A 105 0.82 5.34 -5.48
N SER A 106 0.95 6.43 -4.73
CA SER A 106 0.68 6.40 -3.28
C SER A 106 0.01 7.67 -2.80
N THR A 107 -0.93 7.51 -1.87
CA THR A 107 -1.53 8.60 -1.10
C THR A 107 -1.48 8.23 0.38
N LEU A 108 -1.16 9.20 1.23
CA LEU A 108 -1.14 9.05 2.68
C LEU A 108 -1.94 10.18 3.32
N MET A 109 -2.87 9.82 4.20
CA MET A 109 -3.78 10.75 4.87
C MET A 109 -3.70 10.60 6.38
N ILE A 110 -3.96 11.70 7.08
CA ILE A 110 -4.20 11.69 8.53
C ILE A 110 -5.71 11.72 8.73
N VAL A 111 -6.25 10.75 9.44
CA VAL A 111 -7.69 10.58 9.70
C VAL A 111 -7.99 10.72 11.18
N GLN A 112 -9.25 10.98 11.53
CA GLN A 112 -9.65 11.17 12.94
C GLN A 112 -9.62 9.87 13.77
N GLY A 113 -9.65 8.70 13.12
CA GLY A 113 -9.72 7.42 13.80
C GLY A 113 -10.22 6.31 12.88
N PHE A 114 -10.17 5.08 13.40
CA PHE A 114 -10.69 3.88 12.76
C PHE A 114 -11.80 3.25 13.62
N SER A 115 -12.20 2.01 13.30
CA SER A 115 -13.25 1.28 14.02
C SER A 115 -12.99 1.09 15.52
N GLN A 116 -11.72 1.10 15.94
CA GLN A 116 -11.31 1.01 17.34
C GLN A 116 -10.16 1.98 17.64
N PRO A 117 -10.09 2.54 18.86
CA PRO A 117 -9.15 3.62 19.19
C PRO A 117 -7.67 3.20 19.19
N HIS A 118 -7.39 1.89 19.31
CA HIS A 118 -6.03 1.37 19.34
C HIS A 118 -5.41 1.20 17.94
N PHE A 119 -6.20 1.30 16.87
CA PHE A 119 -5.69 1.27 15.51
C PHE A 119 -5.03 2.60 15.15
N LYS A 120 -3.84 2.51 14.57
CA LYS A 120 -2.98 3.65 14.22
C LYS A 120 -2.72 3.75 12.73
N VAL A 121 -2.82 2.62 12.00
CA VAL A 121 -2.54 2.52 10.57
C VAL A 121 -3.58 1.62 9.89
N GLU A 122 -4.03 2.02 8.71
CA GLU A 122 -4.80 1.20 7.77
C GLU A 122 -4.23 1.37 6.35
N VAL A 123 -4.13 0.29 5.58
CA VAL A 123 -3.60 0.31 4.22
C VAL A 123 -4.52 -0.47 3.28
N GLU A 124 -4.92 0.15 2.19
CA GLU A 124 -5.60 -0.51 1.06
C GLU A 124 -4.73 -0.44 -0.19
N CYS A 125 -4.96 -1.36 -1.14
CA CYS A 125 -4.23 -1.34 -2.38
C CYS A 125 -5.05 -1.80 -3.59
N VAL A 126 -4.65 -1.31 -4.76
CA VAL A 126 -5.06 -1.88 -6.05
C VAL A 126 -3.84 -2.52 -6.68
N ALA A 127 -3.97 -3.77 -7.11
CA ALA A 127 -2.96 -4.50 -7.86
C ALA A 127 -3.46 -4.83 -9.28
N ALA A 128 -2.52 -4.94 -10.20
CA ALA A 128 -2.79 -5.23 -11.59
C ALA A 128 -1.71 -6.14 -12.18
N LYS A 129 -2.13 -7.22 -12.85
CA LYS A 129 -1.24 -8.13 -13.58
C LYS A 129 -1.80 -8.39 -14.96
N ALA A 130 -0.96 -8.36 -15.99
CA ALA A 130 -1.40 -8.73 -17.33
C ALA A 130 -1.88 -10.19 -17.33
N GLU A 131 -3.07 -10.44 -17.88
CA GLU A 131 -3.52 -11.81 -18.17
C GLU A 131 -2.69 -12.37 -19.34
N GLY A 132 -2.42 -13.69 -19.28
CA GLY A 132 -1.58 -14.40 -20.25
C GLY A 132 -2.27 -14.59 -21.59
#